data_AF-A0A420EHS5-F1
#
_entry.id   AF-A0A420EHS5-F1
#
_cell.length_a   1.000
_cell.length_b   1.000
_cell.length_c   1.000
_cell.angle_alpha   90.00
_cell.angle_beta   90.00
_cell.angle_gamma   90.00
#
_symmetry.space_group_name_H-M   'P 1'
#
loop_
_entity.id
_entity.type
_entity.pdbx_description
1 polymer ?
#
loop_
_entity_poly.entity_id
_entity_poly.type
_entity_poly.pdbx_seq_one_letter_code
_entity_poly.pdbx_strand_id
1 'polypeptide(L)' 'MTQYYFSIFVSYREFLKVYRGQVSSIVVYEEGGLRVQIPAMRFLPFVTAAGIEGRFRLTLDNNKFVELIKI' A
#
# COMPACT_ATOMS: atom_id res chain seq x y z
N MET A 1 18.38 -4.19 -3.51
CA MET A 1 16.99 -4.63 -3.29
C MET A 1 16.67 -4.74 -1.79
N THR A 2 15.64 -4.04 -1.33
CA THR A 2 15.14 -4.04 0.05
C THR A 2 13.66 -4.41 0.02
N GLN A 3 13.21 -5.22 0.98
CA GLN A 3 11.83 -5.67 1.08
C GLN A 3 11.21 -5.22 2.40
N TYR A 4 9.93 -4.86 2.35
CA TYR A 4 9.14 -4.41 3.48
C TYR A 4 7.84 -5.21 3.54
N TYR A 5 7.53 -5.77 4.71
CA TYR A 5 6.34 -6.55 4.96
C TYR A 5 5.41 -5.80 5.89
N PHE A 6 4.14 -5.69 5.51
CA PHE A 6 3.16 -4.97 6.30
C PHE A 6 1.75 -5.50 6.06
N SER A 7 0.90 -5.34 7.07
CA SER A 7 -0.53 -5.59 6.96
C SER A 7 -1.28 -4.28 6.88
N ILE A 8 -2.26 -4.19 5.99
CA ILE A 8 -3.16 -3.04 5.93
C ILE A 8 -4.60 -3.46 5.92
N PHE A 9 -5.43 -2.55 6.43
CA PHE A 9 -6.86 -2.53 6.19
C PHE A 9 -7.25 -1.10 5.80
N VAL A 10 -7.75 -0.94 4.59
CA VAL A 10 -8.29 0.31 4.07
C VAL A 10 -9.66 0.00 3.51
N SER A 11 -10.71 0.49 4.18
CA SER A 11 -12.07 0.29 3.69
C SER A 11 -12.26 0.90 2.29
N TYR A 12 -13.19 0.35 1.51
CA TYR A 12 -13.54 0.91 0.20
C TYR A 12 -13.90 2.40 0.27
N ARG A 13 -14.61 2.82 1.34
CA ARG A 13 -14.99 4.22 1.56
C ARG A 13 -13.79 5.14 1.74
N GLU A 14 -12.75 4.69 2.44
CA GLU A 14 -11.51 5.46 2.57
C GLU A 14 -10.75 5.50 1.25
N PHE A 15 -10.73 4.39 0.50
CA PHE A 15 -10.08 4.35 -0.80
C PHE A 15 -10.78 5.21 -1.86
N LEU A 16 -12.08 5.49 -1.73
CA LEU A 16 -12.78 6.47 -2.58
C LEU A 16 -12.12 7.86 -2.58
N LYS A 17 -11.45 8.25 -1.49
CA LYS A 17 -10.69 9.51 -1.43
C LYS A 17 -9.53 9.54 -2.44
N VAL A 18 -8.96 8.37 -2.74
CA VAL A 18 -7.90 8.21 -3.76
C VAL A 18 -8.47 8.45 -5.15
N TYR A 19 -9.62 7.83 -5.47
CA TYR A 19 -10.31 8.06 -6.75
C TYR A 19 -10.73 9.50 -6.96
N ARG A 20 -11.07 10.22 -5.88
CA ARG A 20 -11.42 11.64 -5.91
C ARG A 20 -10.19 12.58 -5.93
N GLY A 21 -8.98 12.03 -5.95
CA GLY A 21 -7.73 12.81 -5.91
C GLY A 21 -7.45 13.50 -4.57
N GLN A 22 -8.19 13.18 -3.52
CA GLN A 22 -8.02 13.77 -2.18
C GLN A 22 -6.85 13.15 -1.42
N VAL A 23 -6.48 11.91 -1.75
CA VAL A 23 -5.37 11.17 -1.14
C VAL A 23 -4.46 10.64 -2.24
N SER A 24 -3.17 10.97 -2.18
CA SER A 24 -2.17 10.54 -3.16
C SER A 24 -1.29 9.39 -2.67
N SER A 25 -1.26 9.13 -1.35
CA SER A 25 -0.37 8.14 -0.73
C SER A 25 -1.05 7.42 0.44
N ILE A 26 -0.69 6.15 0.63
CA ILE A 26 -1.03 5.34 1.80
C ILE A 26 0.24 5.18 2.63
N VAL A 27 0.13 5.44 3.92
CA VAL A 27 1.20 5.27 4.90
C VAL A 27 0.97 3.98 5.66
N VAL A 28 1.99 3.14 5.72
CA VAL A 28 1.96 1.86 6.40
C VAL A 28 3.11 1.77 7.39
N TYR A 29 2.92 0.98 8.44
CA TYR A 29 4.00 0.57 9.31
C TYR A 29 4.40 -0.85 8.92
N GLU A 30 5.67 -0.98 8.57
CA GLU A 30 6.32 -2.26 8.35
C GLU A 30 6.49 -3.00 9.68
N GLU A 31 6.61 -4.33 9.65
CA GLU A 31 6.71 -5.16 10.86
C GLU A 31 7.89 -4.79 11.77
N GLY A 32 8.97 -4.22 11.24
CA GLY A 32 10.09 -3.64 12.00
C GLY A 32 9.87 -2.23 12.55
N GLY A 33 8.66 -1.67 12.41
CA GLY A 33 8.30 -0.33 12.90
C GLY A 33 8.66 0.82 11.96
N LEU A 34 9.22 0.52 10.78
CA LEU A 34 9.52 1.53 9.78
C LEU A 34 8.22 2.07 9.16
N ARG A 35 8.08 3.40 9.14
CA ARG A 35 6.98 4.07 8.45
C ARG A 35 7.30 4.19 6.96
N VAL A 36 6.50 3.56 6.11
CA VAL A 36 6.67 3.56 4.66
C VAL A 36 5.50 4.27 3.99
N GLN A 37 5.80 5.20 3.08
CA GLN A 37 4.79 5.90 2.28
C GLN A 37 4.78 5.32 0.86
N ILE A 38 3.62 4.89 0.40
CA ILE A 38 3.43 4.23 -0.90
C ILE A 38 2.38 5.01 -1.68
N PRO A 39 2.61 5.36 -2.97
CA PRO A 39 1.59 6.01 -3.78
C PRO A 39 0.30 5.17 -3.82
N ALA A 40 -0.83 5.78 -3.50
CA ALA A 40 -2.09 5.06 -3.28
C ALA A 40 -2.55 4.32 -4.55
N MET A 41 -2.22 4.85 -5.73
CA MET A 41 -2.48 4.21 -7.03
C MET A 41 -1.85 2.82 -7.17
N ARG A 42 -0.75 2.53 -6.46
CA ARG A 42 -0.12 1.19 -6.49
C ARG A 42 -1.01 0.11 -5.89
N PHE A 43 -2.00 0.48 -5.08
CA PHE A 43 -2.93 -0.46 -4.48
C PHE A 43 -4.17 -0.75 -5.33
N LEU A 44 -4.39 -0.03 -6.44
CA LEU A 44 -5.54 -0.22 -7.33
C LEU A 44 -5.78 -1.69 -7.73
N PRO A 45 -4.76 -2.49 -8.09
CA PRO A 45 -4.96 -3.89 -8.46
C PRO A 45 -5.49 -4.78 -7.32
N PHE A 46 -5.44 -4.30 -6.07
CA PHE A 46 -5.81 -5.07 -4.87
C PHE A 46 -7.10 -4.59 -4.21
N VAL A 47 -7.80 -3.62 -4.81
CA VAL A 47 -9.06 -3.08 -4.28
C VAL A 47 -10.18 -4.07 -4.56
N THR A 48 -10.89 -4.47 -3.51
CA THR A 48 -12.10 -5.30 -3.56
C THR A 48 -13.31 -4.51 -3.08
N ALA A 49 -14.50 -5.13 -3.08
CA ALA A 49 -15.71 -4.54 -2.51
C ALA A 49 -15.58 -4.21 -1.00
N ALA A 50 -14.76 -4.97 -0.27
CA ALA A 50 -14.44 -4.69 1.14
C ALA A 50 -13.40 -3.54 1.29
N GLY A 51 -12.69 -3.21 0.21
CA GLY A 51 -11.54 -2.32 0.21
C GLY A 51 -10.24 -3.11 -0.01
N ILE A 52 -9.16 -2.65 0.61
CA ILE A 52 -7.85 -3.30 0.58
C ILE A 52 -7.60 -3.89 1.94
N GLU A 53 -7.46 -5.21 1.98
CA GLU A 53 -7.12 -5.93 3.20
C GLU A 53 -6.13 -7.05 2.91
N GLY A 54 -5.25 -7.30 3.88
CA GLY A 54 -4.30 -8.40 3.87
C GLY A 54 -2.86 -7.94 4.07
N ARG A 55 -1.94 -8.89 3.85
CA ARG A 55 -0.51 -8.69 3.99
C ARG A 55 0.11 -8.42 2.62
N PHE A 56 1.07 -7.50 2.60
CA PHE A 56 1.74 -7.07 1.39
C PHE A 56 3.25 -7.13 1.56
N ARG A 57 3.95 -7.33 0.43
CA ARG A 57 5.39 -7.13 0.29
C ARG A 57 5.63 -6.00 -0.68
N LEU A 58 6.32 -4.96 -0.22
CA LEU A 58 6.88 -3.91 -1.06
C LEU A 58 8.35 -4.21 -1.32
N THR A 59 8.74 -4.22 -2.60
CA THR A 59 10.14 -4.36 -3.03
C THR A 59 10.63 -3.03 -3.57
N LEU A 60 11.75 -2.53 -3.03
CA LEU A 60 12.45 -1.36 -3.53
C LEU A 60 13.84 -1.73 -4.03
N ASP A 61 14.33 -1.04 -5.06
CA ASP A 61 15.72 -1.08 -5.49
C ASP A 61 16.31 0.34 -5.51
N ASN A 62 17.34 0.59 -4.70
CA ASN A 62 17.90 1.94 -4.49
C ASN A 62 16.81 3.01 -4.23
N ASN A 63 15.89 2.71 -3.31
CA ASN A 63 14.71 3.52 -2.95
C ASN A 63 13.69 3.74 -4.09
N LYS A 64 13.86 3.11 -5.26
CA LYS A 64 12.88 3.12 -6.34
C LYS A 64 11.91 1.96 -6.18
N PHE A 65 10.64 2.21 -6.45
CA PHE A 65 9.60 1.18 -6.48
C PHE A 65 9.93 0.12 -7.54
N VAL A 66 9.95 -1.15 -7.13
CA VAL A 66 10.05 -2.29 -8.05
C VAL A 66 8.71 -3.00 -8.15
N GLU A 67 8.15 -3.39 -7.01
CA GLU A 67 6.98 -4.26 -6.97
C GLU A 67 6.18 -4.07 -5.68
N LEU A 68 4.87 -4.30 -5.76
CA LEU A 68 3.98 -4.50 -4.63
C LEU A 68 3.14 -5.73 -4.90
N ILE A 69 3.18 -6.71 -4.00
CA ILE A 69 2.37 -7.94 -4.11
C ILE A 69 1.58 -8.18 -2.82
N LYS A 70 0.40 -8.81 -2.97
CA LYS A 70 -0.37 -9.37 -1.85
C LYS A 70 0.11 -10.80 -1.58
N ILE A 71 0.30 -11.13 -0.29
CA ILE A 71 0.78 -12.43 0.19
C ILE A 71 -0.41 -13.26 0.68
#